data_AF-A0A9P8IWT6-F1
#
_entry.id   AF-A0A9P8IWT6-F1
#
_cell.length_a   1.000
_cell.length_b   1.000
_cell.length_c   1.000
_cell.angle_alpha   90.00
_cell.angle_beta   90.00
_cell.angle_gamma   90.00
#
_symmetry.space_group_name_H-M   'P 1'
#
loop_
_entity.id
_entity.type
_entity.pdbx_description
1 polymer ?
#
loop_
_entity_poly.entity_id
_entity_poly.type
_entity_poly.pdbx_seq_one_letter_code
_entity_poly.pdbx_strand_id
1 'polypeptide(L)'
;MSSYAVTQAEQRVNINWWFNFTRGIGCNWLVGLAVYLATSSKDNLSKIVGIWIPIWAFMALGYQHSVANFFLVPIGMFYGTNFSVGKFIYQSTIPVTLGNIVGGAIMTGAFLWFLYGRDDTLATQTGQLLSGERESRERHVAYSSGSEEETVTTGNHGRSRRDDNMV
;
A
#
# COMPACT_ATOMS: atom_id res chain seq x y z
N MET A 1 -9.68 -2.46 45.34
CA MET A 1 -8.53 -2.50 44.41
C MET A 1 -9.04 -2.07 43.04
N SER A 2 -8.70 -0.88 42.56
CA SER A 2 -9.02 -0.49 41.18
C SER A 2 -8.23 -1.41 40.24
N SER A 3 -8.93 -2.15 39.37
CA SER A 3 -8.33 -3.04 38.39
C SER A 3 -7.39 -2.27 37.46
N TYR A 4 -6.33 -2.91 36.93
CA TYR A 4 -5.43 -2.30 35.93
C TYR A 4 -6.19 -1.71 34.73
N ALA A 5 -7.35 -2.27 34.40
CA ALA A 5 -8.23 -1.73 33.37
C ALA A 5 -8.78 -0.34 33.71
N VAL A 6 -9.09 -0.07 34.98
CA VAL A 6 -9.64 1.20 35.46
C VAL A 6 -8.58 2.29 35.36
N THR A 7 -7.38 2.06 35.90
CA THR A 7 -6.29 3.07 35.90
C THR A 7 -5.83 3.41 34.48
N GLN A 8 -5.80 2.42 33.58
CA GLN A 8 -5.51 2.65 32.17
C GLN A 8 -6.60 3.46 31.45
N ALA A 9 -7.87 3.30 31.82
CA ALA A 9 -8.96 4.10 31.27
C ALA A 9 -8.92 5.55 31.77
N GLU A 10 -8.67 5.77 33.07
CA GLU A 10 -8.59 7.13 33.63
C GLU A 10 -7.44 7.93 33.01
N GLN A 11 -6.29 7.28 32.81
CA GLN A 11 -5.12 7.86 32.17
C GLN A 11 -5.32 8.18 30.68
N ARG A 12 -6.42 7.77 30.04
CA ARG A 12 -6.72 8.11 28.64
C ARG A 12 -7.76 9.22 28.52
N VAL A 13 -8.68 9.29 29.47
CA VAL A 13 -9.79 10.25 29.49
C VAL A 13 -9.39 11.58 30.16
N ASN A 14 -8.53 11.55 31.18
CA ASN A 14 -8.22 12.72 31.99
C ASN A 14 -6.94 13.47 31.58
N ILE A 15 -6.54 13.37 30.31
CA ILE A 15 -5.39 14.09 29.76
C ILE A 15 -5.86 15.23 28.85
N ASN A 16 -5.02 16.26 28.75
CA ASN A 16 -5.26 17.43 27.92
C ASN A 16 -5.50 17.03 26.45
N TRP A 17 -6.47 17.68 25.81
CA TRP A 17 -6.95 17.36 24.46
C TRP A 17 -5.82 17.39 23.42
N TRP A 18 -4.95 18.40 23.50
CA TRP A 18 -3.79 18.56 22.62
C TRP A 18 -2.75 17.45 22.79
N PHE A 19 -2.60 16.93 24.01
CA PHE A 19 -1.67 15.85 24.30
C PHE A 19 -2.18 14.50 23.74
N ASN A 20 -3.50 14.29 23.74
CA ASN A 20 -4.10 13.12 23.08
C ASN A 20 -3.98 13.21 21.55
N PHE A 21 -4.10 14.41 20.98
CA PHE A 21 -3.93 14.64 19.54
C PHE A 21 -2.51 14.32 19.04
N THR A 22 -1.47 14.83 19.70
CA THR A 22 -0.08 14.58 19.29
C THR A 22 0.33 13.11 19.45
N ARG A 23 -0.19 12.42 20.48
CA ARG A 23 -0.01 10.97 20.64
C ARG A 23 -0.71 10.17 19.55
N GLY A 24 -1.86 10.62 19.07
CA GLY A 24 -2.54 10.02 17.90
C GLY A 24 -1.71 10.17 16.62
N ILE A 25 -1.16 11.36 16.37
CA ILE A 25 -0.27 11.60 15.22
C ILE A 25 0.94 10.66 15.25
N GLY A 26 1.63 10.59 16.39
CA GLY A 26 2.79 9.71 16.57
C GLY A 26 2.48 8.23 16.39
N CYS A 27 1.27 7.80 16.81
CA CYS A 27 0.81 6.42 16.60
C CYS A 27 0.76 6.07 15.11
N ASN A 28 0.00 6.85 14.33
CA ASN A 28 -0.21 6.50 12.92
C ASN A 28 1.04 6.74 12.06
N TRP A 29 1.93 7.61 12.51
CA TRP A 29 3.27 7.76 11.94
C TRP A 29 4.09 6.47 12.07
N LEU A 30 4.19 5.89 13.28
CA LEU A 30 4.93 4.65 13.49
C LEU A 30 4.30 3.45 12.75
N VAL A 31 2.97 3.40 12.67
CA VAL A 31 2.27 2.38 11.88
C VAL A 31 2.58 2.52 10.39
N GLY A 32 2.56 3.75 9.86
CA GLY A 32 2.94 4.04 8.48
C GLY A 32 4.39 3.64 8.18
N LEU A 33 5.32 3.91 9.10
CA LEU A 33 6.72 3.47 9.00
C LEU A 33 6.85 1.94 9.01
N ALA A 34 6.07 1.24 9.85
CA ALA A 34 6.06 -0.21 9.88
C ALA A 34 5.65 -0.82 8.54
N VAL A 35 4.57 -0.28 7.95
CA VAL A 35 4.09 -0.72 6.62
C VAL A 35 5.12 -0.40 5.54
N TYR A 36 5.73 0.78 5.56
CA TYR A 36 6.76 1.15 4.59
C TYR A 36 8.01 0.25 4.65
N LEU A 37 8.48 -0.07 5.86
CA LEU A 37 9.62 -0.98 6.05
C LEU A 37 9.27 -2.41 5.59
N ALA A 38 8.03 -2.83 5.80
CA ALA A 38 7.54 -4.12 5.30
C ALA A 38 7.47 -4.15 3.78
N THR A 39 6.95 -3.12 3.12
CA THR A 39 6.84 -3.08 1.66
C THR A 39 8.19 -2.93 0.97
N SER A 40 9.16 -2.28 1.62
CA SER A 40 10.52 -2.10 1.08
C SER A 40 11.40 -3.36 1.21
N SER A 41 10.99 -4.32 2.04
CA SER A 41 11.77 -5.55 2.32
C SER A 41 11.46 -6.66 1.32
N LYS A 42 12.50 -7.30 0.77
CA LYS A 42 12.36 -8.42 -0.18
C LYS A 42 12.11 -9.76 0.53
N ASP A 43 12.75 -9.97 1.67
CA ASP A 43 12.68 -11.22 2.43
C ASP A 43 11.53 -11.24 3.44
N ASN A 44 10.95 -12.42 3.65
CA ASN A 44 9.87 -12.62 4.62
C ASN A 44 10.32 -12.35 6.07
N LEU A 45 11.56 -12.68 6.42
CA LEU A 45 12.13 -12.40 7.75
C LEU A 45 12.24 -10.89 8.00
N SER A 46 12.76 -10.15 7.01
CA SER A 46 12.94 -8.70 7.08
C SER A 46 11.60 -7.97 7.20
N LYS A 47 10.54 -8.48 6.58
CA LYS A 47 9.17 -7.98 6.76
C LYS A 47 8.67 -8.13 8.19
N ILE A 48 8.85 -9.32 8.78
CA ILE A 48 8.40 -9.60 10.15
C ILE A 48 9.14 -8.70 11.14
N VAL A 49 10.47 -8.64 11.06
CA VAL A 49 11.29 -7.81 11.95
C VAL A 49 11.02 -6.32 11.72
N GLY A 50 10.84 -5.91 10.47
CA GLY A 50 10.53 -4.53 10.09
C GLY A 50 9.18 -4.03 10.62
N ILE A 51 8.19 -4.92 10.76
CA ILE A 51 6.91 -4.61 11.41
C ILE A 51 7.03 -4.65 12.94
N TRP A 52 7.83 -5.56 13.47
CA TRP A 52 7.92 -5.82 14.91
C TRP A 52 8.50 -4.64 15.69
N ILE A 53 9.59 -4.03 15.20
CA ILE A 53 10.29 -2.94 15.91
C ILE A 53 9.40 -1.69 16.06
N PRO A 54 8.76 -1.17 15.00
CA PRO A 54 7.93 0.03 15.13
C PRO A 54 6.67 -0.20 15.97
N ILE A 55 6.07 -1.40 15.92
CA ILE A 55 4.92 -1.74 16.75
C ILE A 55 5.32 -1.76 18.24
N TRP A 56 6.48 -2.34 18.57
CA TRP A 56 6.97 -2.32 19.95
C TRP A 56 7.29 -0.91 20.42
N ALA A 57 7.89 -0.07 19.57
CA ALA A 57 8.15 1.32 19.90
C ALA A 57 6.84 2.09 20.18
N PHE A 58 5.80 1.87 19.37
CA PHE A 58 4.48 2.46 19.58
C PHE A 58 3.87 2.03 20.93
N MET A 59 3.97 0.75 21.28
CA MET A 59 3.46 0.19 22.53
C MET A 59 4.23 0.74 23.75
N ALA A 60 5.56 0.82 23.67
CA ALA A 60 6.42 1.30 24.74
C ALA A 60 6.23 2.80 25.02
N LEU A 61 6.02 3.60 23.98
CA LEU A 61 5.71 5.04 24.09
C LEU A 61 4.27 5.29 24.54
N GLY A 62 3.44 4.25 24.57
CA GLY A 62 2.05 4.32 24.99
C GLY A 62 1.20 5.22 24.11
N TYR A 63 1.47 5.33 22.80
CA TYR A 63 0.65 6.17 21.94
C TYR A 63 -0.79 5.65 21.86
N GLN A 64 -1.74 6.57 21.71
CA GLN A 64 -3.16 6.20 21.66
C GLN A 64 -3.55 5.91 20.22
N HIS A 65 -4.04 4.69 19.99
CA HIS A 65 -4.62 4.30 18.72
C HIS A 65 -6.14 4.33 18.84
N SER A 66 -6.84 4.96 17.89
CA SER A 66 -8.30 5.14 17.94
C SER A 66 -9.02 3.80 18.13
N VAL A 67 -8.62 2.75 17.42
CA VAL A 67 -9.20 1.40 17.55
C VAL A 67 -8.92 0.77 18.92
N ALA A 68 -7.73 1.00 19.50
CA ALA A 68 -7.40 0.48 20.83
C ALA A 68 -8.23 1.18 21.93
N ASN A 69 -8.53 2.46 21.76
CA ASN A 69 -9.37 3.22 22.69
C ASN A 69 -10.82 2.72 22.68
N PHE A 70 -11.36 2.28 21.54
CA PHE A 70 -12.67 1.63 21.48
C PHE A 70 -12.73 0.28 22.18
N PHE A 71 -11.59 -0.39 22.43
CA PHE A 71 -11.57 -1.68 23.14
C PHE A 71 -11.31 -1.52 24.63
N LEU A 72 -10.31 -0.71 25.00
CA LEU A 72 -9.88 -0.55 26.39
C LEU A 72 -10.88 0.24 27.26
N VAL A 73 -11.58 1.22 26.69
CA VAL A 73 -12.50 2.06 27.47
C VAL A 73 -13.81 1.36 27.82
N PRO A 74 -14.48 0.62 26.92
CA PRO A 74 -15.65 -0.18 27.31
C PRO A 74 -15.30 -1.23 28.37
N ILE A 75 -14.13 -1.87 28.27
CA ILE A 75 -13.64 -2.79 29.30
C ILE A 75 -13.48 -2.06 30.64
N GLY A 76 -12.86 -0.87 30.67
CA GLY A 76 -12.76 -0.06 31.88
C GLY A 76 -14.13 0.30 32.48
N MET A 77 -15.13 0.60 31.64
CA MET A 77 -16.50 0.90 32.07
C MET A 77 -17.20 -0.31 32.69
N PHE A 78 -17.01 -1.53 32.14
CA PHE A 78 -17.52 -2.76 32.74
C PHE A 78 -16.95 -3.03 34.15
N TYR A 79 -15.74 -2.55 34.45
CA TYR A 79 -15.12 -2.64 35.77
C TYR A 79 -15.50 -1.48 36.73
N GLY A 80 -16.42 -0.58 36.34
CA GLY A 80 -17.03 0.39 37.26
C GLY A 80 -16.39 1.78 37.30
N THR A 81 -15.87 2.30 36.18
CA THR A 81 -15.32 3.68 36.12
C THR A 81 -16.40 4.77 36.20
N ASN A 82 -16.10 5.91 36.83
CA ASN A 82 -17.00 7.07 37.00
C ASN A 82 -17.09 8.04 35.80
N PHE A 83 -16.64 7.65 34.60
CA PHE A 83 -16.62 8.54 33.44
C PHE A 83 -17.73 8.21 32.42
N SER A 84 -18.47 9.23 32.00
CA SER A 84 -19.50 9.11 30.96
C SER A 84 -18.87 8.83 29.59
N VAL A 85 -19.53 7.99 28.79
CA VAL A 85 -19.17 7.67 27.40
C VAL A 85 -18.98 8.95 26.57
N GLY A 86 -19.80 9.98 26.82
CA GLY A 86 -19.68 11.26 26.12
C GLY A 86 -18.36 12.00 26.37
N LYS A 87 -17.84 11.94 27.61
CA LYS A 87 -16.56 12.56 27.97
C LYS A 87 -15.38 11.84 27.31
N PHE A 88 -15.45 10.52 27.21
CA PHE A 88 -14.46 9.71 26.49
C PHE A 88 -14.42 10.02 24.99
N ILE A 89 -15.59 10.11 24.35
CA ILE A 89 -15.66 10.41 22.91
C ILE A 89 -15.06 11.80 22.64
N TYR A 90 -15.44 12.80 23.44
CA TYR A 90 -15.01 14.18 23.23
C TYR A 90 -13.52 14.41 23.55
N GLN A 91 -13.01 13.89 24.68
CA GLN A 91 -11.65 14.19 25.15
C GLN A 91 -10.57 13.25 24.61
N SER A 92 -10.94 12.04 24.16
CA SER A 92 -9.96 11.03 23.72
C SER A 92 -10.22 10.56 22.28
N THR A 93 -11.45 10.23 21.91
CA THR A 93 -11.72 9.60 20.59
C THR A 93 -11.58 10.57 19.43
N ILE A 94 -12.18 11.76 19.51
CA ILE A 94 -12.10 12.80 18.47
C ILE A 94 -10.65 13.25 18.22
N PRO A 95 -9.88 13.70 19.24
CA PRO A 95 -8.51 14.15 19.01
C PRO A 95 -7.60 13.03 18.49
N VAL A 96 -7.76 11.79 18.97
CA VAL A 96 -6.94 10.66 18.47
C VAL A 96 -7.30 10.28 17.04
N THR A 97 -8.57 10.33 16.66
CA THR A 97 -8.99 10.04 15.27
C THR A 97 -8.48 11.11 14.31
N LEU A 98 -8.58 12.39 14.68
CA LEU A 98 -8.01 13.49 13.91
C LEU A 98 -6.48 13.36 13.80
N GLY A 99 -5.81 13.05 14.91
CA GLY A 99 -4.37 12.82 14.92
C GLY A 99 -3.96 11.64 14.03
N ASN A 100 -4.73 10.56 14.04
CA ASN A 100 -4.48 9.40 13.19
C ASN A 100 -4.65 9.74 11.70
N ILE A 101 -5.71 10.45 11.32
CA ILE A 101 -5.92 10.89 9.94
C ILE A 101 -4.76 11.77 9.49
N VAL A 102 -4.37 12.76 10.30
CA VAL A 102 -3.25 13.66 9.99
C VAL A 102 -1.94 12.90 9.87
N GLY A 103 -1.62 12.03 10.84
CA GLY A 103 -0.38 11.24 10.83
C GLY A 103 -0.30 10.28 9.64
N GLY A 104 -1.40 9.64 9.27
CA GLY A 104 -1.45 8.71 8.14
C GLY A 104 -1.46 9.41 6.78
N ALA A 105 -2.26 10.47 6.63
CA ALA A 105 -2.35 11.22 5.38
C ALA A 105 -1.03 11.92 5.04
N ILE A 106 -0.34 12.49 6.03
CA ILE A 106 0.94 13.18 5.82
C ILE A 106 2.07 12.17 5.61
N MET A 107 2.18 11.15 6.47
CA MET A 107 3.33 10.24 6.39
C MET A 107 3.17 9.13 5.37
N THR A 108 1.99 8.54 5.23
CA THR A 108 1.80 7.42 4.31
C THR A 108 1.28 7.92 2.97
N GLY A 109 0.34 8.86 2.97
CA GLY A 109 -0.18 9.45 1.74
C GLY A 109 0.84 10.38 1.05
N ALA A 110 1.21 11.48 1.71
CA ALA A 110 2.02 12.53 1.09
C ALA A 110 3.49 12.13 0.89
N PHE A 111 4.11 11.41 1.83
CA PHE A 111 5.51 10.99 1.70
C PHE A 111 5.69 9.93 0.60
N LEU A 112 4.82 8.92 0.52
CA LEU A 112 4.90 7.91 -0.55
C LEU A 112 4.55 8.52 -1.90
N TRP A 113 3.56 9.43 -1.95
CA TRP A 113 3.28 10.17 -3.18
C TRP A 113 4.47 11.05 -3.61
N PHE A 114 5.16 11.70 -2.67
CA PHE A 114 6.32 12.52 -2.99
C PHE A 114 7.50 11.69 -3.51
N LEU A 115 7.73 10.51 -2.93
CA LEU A 115 8.83 9.63 -3.34
C LEU A 115 8.54 8.84 -4.62
N TYR A 116 7.34 8.26 -4.76
CA TYR A 116 7.01 7.33 -5.86
C TYR A 116 6.05 7.93 -6.91
N GLY A 117 5.34 9.01 -6.60
CA GLY A 117 4.36 9.61 -7.52
C GLY A 117 4.96 10.18 -8.81
N ARG A 118 6.28 10.42 -8.86
CA ARG A 118 6.98 10.77 -10.12
C ARG A 118 7.32 9.54 -10.95
N ASP A 119 7.66 8.43 -10.31
CA ASP A 119 8.15 7.23 -10.99
C ASP A 119 7.01 6.38 -11.55
N ASP A 120 5.82 6.38 -10.93
CA ASP A 120 4.65 5.71 -11.49
C ASP A 120 4.23 6.32 -12.84
N THR A 121 4.42 7.64 -13.01
CA THR A 121 4.16 8.32 -14.28
C THR A 121 5.14 7.86 -15.37
N LEU A 122 6.40 7.61 -15.00
CA LEU A 122 7.46 7.15 -15.92
C LEU A 122 7.38 5.65 -16.20
N ALA A 123 7.06 4.83 -15.20
CA ALA A 123 6.85 3.38 -15.33
C ALA A 123 5.60 3.08 -16.17
N THR A 124 4.52 3.85 -15.98
CA THR A 124 3.31 3.75 -16.80
C THR A 124 3.58 4.17 -18.25
N GLN A 125 4.30 5.28 -18.46
CA GLN A 125 4.70 5.69 -19.82
C GLN A 125 5.61 4.67 -20.51
N THR A 126 6.62 4.15 -19.81
CA THR A 126 7.57 3.16 -20.36
C THR A 126 6.87 1.84 -20.66
N GLY A 127 5.94 1.40 -19.81
CA GLY A 127 5.11 0.22 -20.05
C GLY A 127 4.21 0.35 -21.29
N GLN A 128 3.62 1.52 -21.52
CA GLN A 128 2.85 1.79 -22.74
C GLN A 128 3.73 1.80 -23.99
N LEU A 129 4.91 2.41 -23.93
CA LEU A 129 5.87 2.44 -25.05
C LEU A 129 6.35 1.03 -25.43
N LEU A 130 6.72 0.21 -24.44
CA LEU A 130 7.16 -1.18 -24.68
C LEU A 130 6.03 -2.04 -25.25
N SER A 131 4.78 -1.82 -24.83
CA SER A 131 3.63 -2.53 -25.41
C SER A 131 3.39 -2.14 -26.87
N GLY A 132 3.55 -0.85 -27.22
CA GLY A 132 3.45 -0.35 -28.59
C GLY A 132 4.58 -0.83 -29.52
N GLU A 133 5.80 -0.95 -29.00
CA GLU A 133 6.93 -1.54 -29.74
C GLU A 133 6.73 -3.04 -29.99
N ARG A 134 6.16 -3.78 -29.02
CA ARG A 134 5.83 -5.20 -29.17
C ARG A 134 4.79 -5.42 -30.28
N GLU A 135 3.71 -4.63 -30.27
CA GLU A 135 2.64 -4.72 -31.28
C GLU A 135 3.18 -4.36 -32.69
N SER A 136 4.04 -3.35 -32.78
CA SER A 136 4.66 -2.94 -34.06
C SER A 136 5.62 -4.00 -34.60
N ARG A 137 6.39 -4.68 -33.73
CA ARG A 137 7.24 -5.82 -34.11
C ARG A 137 6.42 -7.02 -34.56
N GLU A 138 5.35 -7.35 -33.86
CA GLU A 138 4.45 -8.46 -34.24
C GLU A 138 3.80 -8.21 -35.61
N ARG A 139 3.38 -6.96 -35.91
CA ARG A 139 2.91 -6.58 -37.25
C ARG A 139 3.98 -6.68 -38.33
N HIS A 140 5.22 -6.28 -38.05
CA HIS A 140 6.32 -6.40 -39.01
C HIS A 140 6.70 -7.86 -39.28
N VAL A 141 6.65 -8.73 -38.26
CA VAL A 141 6.89 -10.17 -38.43
C VAL A 141 5.77 -10.82 -39.24
N ALA A 142 4.50 -10.48 -38.97
CA ALA A 142 3.36 -10.98 -39.74
C ALA A 142 3.40 -10.53 -41.22
N TYR A 143 3.87 -9.31 -41.49
CA TYR A 143 4.09 -8.83 -42.85
C TYR A 143 5.23 -9.58 -43.56
N SER A 144 6.34 -9.82 -42.84
CA SER A 144 7.49 -10.58 -43.37
C SER A 144 7.10 -12.02 -43.71
N SER A 145 6.36 -12.70 -42.85
CA SER A 145 5.91 -14.08 -43.09
C SER A 145 4.91 -14.19 -44.25
N GLY A 146 4.04 -13.19 -44.43
CA GLY A 146 3.12 -13.15 -45.57
C GLY A 146 3.83 -12.93 -46.91
N SER A 147 4.93 -12.16 -46.92
CA SER A 147 5.71 -11.91 -48.14
C SER A 147 6.51 -13.15 -48.61
N GLU A 148 6.98 -14.00 -47.68
CA GLU A 148 7.67 -15.25 -48.05
C GLU A 148 6.70 -16.28 -48.66
N GLU A 149 5.45 -16.33 -48.20
CA GLU A 149 4.43 -17.27 -48.71
C GLU A 149 3.95 -16.90 -50.14
N GLU A 150 3.86 -15.61 -50.47
CA GLU A 150 3.48 -15.12 -51.80
C GLU A 150 4.62 -15.30 -52.84
N THR A 151 5.88 -15.24 -52.41
CA THR A 151 7.05 -15.44 -53.29
C THR A 151 7.27 -16.92 -53.66
N VAL A 152 6.88 -17.86 -52.79
CA VAL A 152 7.02 -19.31 -53.03
C VAL A 152 5.91 -19.86 -53.96
N THR A 153 4.71 -19.27 -53.93
CA THR A 153 3.59 -19.72 -54.78
C THR A 153 3.69 -19.22 -56.23
N THR A 154 4.32 -18.08 -56.49
CA THR A 154 4.56 -17.57 -57.87
C THR A 154 5.78 -18.19 -58.55
N GLY A 155 6.70 -18.82 -57.81
CA GLY A 155 7.89 -19.48 -58.35
C GLY A 155 7.68 -20.88 -58.95
N ASN A 156 6.50 -21.50 -58.78
CA ASN A 156 6.29 -22.92 -59.10
C ASN A 156 5.35 -23.19 -60.30
N HIS A 157 5.10 -22.20 -61.16
CA HIS A 157 4.26 -22.36 -62.36
C HIS A 157 5.01 -22.21 -63.70
N GLY A 158 6.30 -22.58 -63.73
CA GLY A 158 7.17 -22.37 -64.90
C GLY A 158 8.00 -23.56 -65.38
N ARG A 159 7.73 -24.80 -64.94
CA ARG A 159 8.48 -25.99 -65.38
C ARG A 159 7.61 -27.25 -65.45
N SER A 160 6.71 -27.28 -66.41
CA SER A 160 6.16 -28.54 -66.93
C SER A 160 5.71 -28.31 -68.37
N ARG A 161 6.08 -29.23 -69.26
CA ARG A 161 5.99 -29.21 -70.75
C ARG A 161 7.22 -28.68 -71.47
N ARG A 162 8.22 -29.55 -71.60
CA ARG A 162 9.05 -29.63 -72.81
C ARG A 162 9.66 -31.03 -72.94
N ASP A 163 8.79 -32.01 -73.12
CA ASP A 163 9.08 -33.30 -73.75
C ASP A 163 7.87 -33.60 -74.66
N ASP A 164 8.14 -34.20 -75.83
CA ASP A 164 7.21 -34.53 -76.94
C ASP A 164 7.23 -33.55 -78.15
N ASN A 165 8.26 -33.67 -79.01
CA ASN A 165 8.04 -34.13 -80.39
C ASN A 165 9.35 -34.34 -81.16
N MET A 166 9.52 -35.58 -81.64
CA MET A 166 10.31 -35.94 -82.83
C MET A 166 9.87 -35.08 -84.03
N VAL A 167 10.82 -34.57 -84.82
CA VAL A 167 11.15 -34.94 -86.23
C VAL A 167 12.36 -34.10 -86.65
#